data_AF-A0A843K4Y2-F1
#
_entry.id   AF-A0A843K4Y2-F1
#
_cell.length_a   1.000
_cell.length_b   1.000
_cell.length_c   1.000
_cell.angle_alpha   90.00
_cell.angle_beta   90.00
_cell.angle_gamma   90.00
#
_symmetry.space_group_name_H-M   'P 1'
#
loop_
_entity.id
_entity.type
_entity.pdbx_description
1 polymer ?
#
loop_
_entity_poly.entity_id
_entity_poly.type
_entity_poly.pdbx_seq_one_letter_code
_entity_poly.pdbx_strand_id
1 'polypeptide(L)'
;MRAVVNGKEKELPEGATVAKAIEGEPYVPGSSVALIRPLDAQRKLTNEYMVKTPRGCFIIELNGSSYSEAWKRLYHDVVGRNLRWQTSRLHAFGAFPTQLEKSRGTSSYKRYDCFFALGGYDINTTYFMIARVDMIDDLGLKDAVFGRVTRGRHILDLLDEGDVIEHIEPVVLRMTSQDAFSVTDLNVPVEDGMLIETFVGVKLDERSPLCCEHFLVVTGEGSLPIDEKGFSYTASEANMDTSLGQEFSEVRHPDTVTVRHKGYQAGKIYFYNQVRQLNRSHNTVGKVTNGHNLVHLVPLKGRVLVQPDPQRIMTIGKTQAEAQRFLESIGKVQKRTGDTSDEAIIVEQEPEMTIYASKEKEIETLGVPRDRVFPLTMDPEASPWTVRYFRKVTGMDHKPIGTMKVHFTFEGMPMITFEGDPKLAADLYPERTFEGRSVRGDVAITNMSRPQRGLMGIRLEGSEEFGPTGEEPPGTNLLGRFVGDLDALMTGISEGDIVYIRRATPEEVAPLKAKRPVKTKEGGEKPKKAKPQAAKKAKAPTKRSKPKED
;
A
#
# COMPACT_ATOMS: atom_id res chain seq x y z
N MET A 1 7.33 -15.10 -27.03
CA MET A 1 6.42 -13.94 -26.82
C MET A 1 7.19 -12.82 -26.16
N ARG A 2 6.75 -11.57 -26.32
CA ARG A 2 7.38 -10.37 -25.74
C ARG A 2 6.45 -9.77 -24.69
N ALA A 3 7.01 -9.28 -23.61
CA ALA A 3 6.29 -8.49 -22.59
C ALA A 3 7.18 -7.33 -22.15
N VAL A 4 6.57 -6.27 -21.62
CA VAL A 4 7.30 -5.14 -21.04
C VAL A 4 7.09 -5.16 -19.54
N VAL A 5 8.14 -5.44 -18.76
CA VAL A 5 8.06 -5.52 -17.31
C VAL A 5 8.78 -4.32 -16.69
N ASN A 6 8.05 -3.50 -15.94
CA ASN A 6 8.55 -2.24 -15.36
C ASN A 6 9.28 -1.35 -16.39
N GLY A 7 8.73 -1.25 -17.60
CA GLY A 7 9.32 -0.49 -18.71
C GLY A 7 10.46 -1.18 -19.47
N LYS A 8 10.84 -2.42 -19.12
CA LYS A 8 11.89 -3.19 -19.80
C LYS A 8 11.32 -4.31 -20.64
N GLU A 9 11.73 -4.41 -21.91
CA GLU A 9 11.34 -5.54 -22.76
C GLU A 9 11.96 -6.85 -22.28
N LYS A 10 11.16 -7.91 -22.23
CA LYS A 10 11.58 -9.28 -21.94
C LYS A 10 11.03 -10.25 -22.98
N GLU A 11 11.89 -11.15 -23.44
CA GLU A 11 11.47 -12.31 -24.22
C GLU A 11 11.14 -13.48 -23.30
N LEU A 12 9.94 -14.03 -23.47
CA LEU A 12 9.41 -15.12 -22.65
C LEU A 12 9.02 -16.32 -23.52
N PRO A 13 9.15 -17.55 -22.98
CA PRO A 13 8.58 -18.74 -23.60
C PRO A 13 7.07 -18.60 -23.79
N GLU A 14 6.52 -19.28 -24.78
CA GLU A 14 5.08 -19.34 -24.99
C GLU A 14 4.39 -19.98 -23.77
N GLY A 15 3.29 -19.38 -23.31
CA GLY A 15 2.59 -19.82 -22.09
C GLY A 15 3.29 -19.50 -20.78
N ALA A 16 4.29 -18.60 -20.77
CA ALA A 16 4.94 -18.15 -19.54
C ALA A 16 3.94 -17.54 -18.55
N THR A 17 4.15 -17.79 -17.26
CA THR A 17 3.36 -17.21 -16.18
C THR A 17 3.92 -15.87 -15.72
N VAL A 18 3.13 -15.10 -14.97
CA VAL A 18 3.58 -13.85 -14.33
C VAL A 18 4.81 -14.12 -13.47
N ALA A 19 4.84 -15.22 -12.71
CA ALA A 19 5.98 -15.60 -11.88
C ALA A 19 7.29 -15.65 -12.68
N LYS A 20 7.24 -16.19 -13.91
CA LYS A 20 8.41 -16.25 -14.78
C LYS A 20 8.76 -14.89 -15.38
N ALA A 21 7.75 -14.09 -15.73
CA ALA A 21 7.95 -12.77 -16.32
C ALA A 21 8.63 -11.78 -15.36
N ILE A 22 8.27 -11.85 -14.07
CA ILE A 22 8.79 -10.93 -13.04
C ILE A 22 10.09 -11.43 -12.38
N GLU A 23 10.67 -12.53 -12.86
CA GLU A 23 11.93 -13.03 -12.33
C GLU A 23 13.03 -11.96 -12.45
N GLY A 24 13.71 -11.69 -11.33
CA GLY A 24 14.71 -10.63 -11.20
C GLY A 24 14.16 -9.21 -11.02
N GLU A 25 12.83 -9.02 -11.02
CA GLU A 25 12.21 -7.72 -10.74
C GLU A 25 11.90 -7.55 -9.26
N PRO A 26 11.80 -6.31 -8.76
CA PRO A 26 11.32 -6.04 -7.41
C PRO A 26 9.92 -6.60 -7.20
N TYR A 27 9.77 -7.46 -6.19
CA TYR A 27 8.49 -8.03 -5.79
C TYR A 27 8.55 -8.46 -4.32
N VAL A 28 7.47 -8.20 -3.58
CA VAL A 28 7.27 -8.71 -2.21
C VAL A 28 6.06 -9.64 -2.23
N PRO A 29 6.19 -10.90 -1.73
CA PRO A 29 5.08 -11.86 -1.70
C PRO A 29 3.80 -11.27 -1.10
N GLY A 30 2.68 -11.50 -1.79
CA GLY A 30 1.37 -10.95 -1.41
C GLY A 30 1.09 -9.54 -1.93
N SER A 31 2.06 -8.89 -2.57
CA SER A 31 1.82 -7.65 -3.33
C SER A 31 1.12 -7.95 -4.65
N SER A 32 0.33 -7.00 -5.12
CA SER A 32 -0.36 -7.07 -6.39
C SER A 32 0.60 -6.74 -7.53
N VAL A 33 0.41 -7.39 -8.68
CA VAL A 33 1.09 -7.11 -9.95
C VAL A 33 0.02 -6.68 -10.94
N ALA A 34 0.25 -5.59 -11.68
CA ALA A 34 -0.68 -5.15 -12.71
C ALA A 34 -0.29 -5.72 -14.07
N LEU A 35 -1.31 -6.18 -14.80
CA LEU A 35 -1.24 -6.73 -16.13
C LEU A 35 -2.09 -5.84 -17.03
N ILE A 36 -1.46 -5.20 -18.02
CA ILE A 36 -2.12 -4.29 -18.96
C ILE A 36 -1.91 -4.83 -20.37
N ARG A 37 -3.00 -5.15 -21.06
CA ARG A 37 -2.94 -5.60 -22.45
C ARG A 37 -2.47 -4.48 -23.37
N PRO A 38 -1.79 -4.77 -24.49
CA PRO A 38 -1.33 -3.74 -25.42
C PRO A 38 -2.52 -2.98 -26.03
N LEU A 39 -2.31 -1.71 -26.37
CA LEU A 39 -3.34 -0.81 -26.94
C LEU A 39 -4.09 -1.42 -28.12
N ASP A 40 -3.42 -2.17 -29.00
CA ASP A 40 -4.08 -2.80 -30.15
C ASP A 40 -5.02 -3.96 -29.75
N ALA A 41 -4.75 -4.63 -28.63
CA ALA A 41 -5.69 -5.58 -28.04
C ALA A 41 -6.88 -4.86 -27.39
N GLN A 42 -6.64 -3.74 -26.70
CA GLN A 42 -7.69 -2.91 -26.11
C GLN A 42 -8.62 -2.30 -27.18
N ARG A 43 -8.06 -1.84 -28.30
CA ARG A 43 -8.80 -1.30 -29.46
C ARG A 43 -9.75 -2.33 -30.09
N LYS A 44 -9.44 -3.63 -30.00
CA LYS A 44 -10.35 -4.69 -30.47
C LYS A 44 -11.53 -4.92 -29.52
N LEU A 45 -11.40 -4.52 -28.26
CA LEU A 45 -12.40 -4.70 -27.20
C LEU A 45 -13.33 -3.49 -27.05
N THR A 46 -12.96 -2.30 -27.54
CA THR A 46 -13.82 -1.12 -27.41
C THR A 46 -15.08 -1.19 -28.29
N ASN A 47 -16.15 -0.63 -27.75
CA ASN A 47 -17.43 -0.44 -28.44
C ASN A 47 -17.65 1.02 -28.87
N GLU A 48 -16.67 1.90 -28.72
CA GLU A 48 -16.78 3.29 -29.14
C GLU A 48 -15.83 3.63 -30.29
N TYR A 49 -16.35 4.34 -31.29
CA TYR A 49 -15.61 4.74 -32.49
C TYR A 49 -15.78 6.22 -32.75
N MET A 50 -14.67 6.94 -32.89
CA MET A 50 -14.67 8.34 -33.31
C MET A 50 -14.64 8.40 -34.83
N VAL A 51 -15.62 9.08 -35.40
CA VAL A 51 -15.69 9.38 -36.83
C VAL A 51 -15.30 10.84 -37.01
N LYS A 52 -14.24 11.07 -37.79
CA LYS A 52 -13.74 12.40 -38.13
C LYS A 52 -14.20 12.80 -39.52
N THR A 53 -14.76 14.00 -39.64
CA THR A 53 -15.16 14.63 -40.90
C THR A 53 -14.58 16.05 -40.98
N PRO A 54 -14.62 16.72 -42.16
CA PRO A 54 -14.21 18.12 -42.30
C PRO A 54 -14.99 19.09 -41.40
N ARG A 55 -16.17 18.67 -40.92
CA ARG A 55 -17.08 19.49 -40.10
C ARG A 55 -16.92 19.26 -38.60
N GLY A 56 -16.10 18.28 -38.20
CA GLY A 56 -15.81 17.94 -36.80
C GLY A 56 -15.85 16.44 -36.53
N CYS A 57 -15.90 16.06 -35.26
CA CYS A 57 -15.89 14.65 -34.84
C CYS A 57 -17.17 14.28 -34.09
N PHE A 58 -17.66 13.07 -34.33
CA PHE A 58 -18.72 12.46 -33.54
C PHE A 58 -18.36 11.03 -33.13
N ILE A 59 -19.02 10.52 -32.08
CA ILE A 59 -18.72 9.21 -31.50
C ILE A 59 -19.92 8.29 -31.67
N ILE A 60 -19.67 7.10 -32.21
CA ILE A 60 -20.62 5.99 -32.30
C ILE A 60 -20.33 5.00 -31.17
N GLU A 61 -21.35 4.69 -30.37
CA GLU A 61 -21.33 3.57 -29.42
C GLU A 61 -22.05 2.37 -30.03
N LEU A 62 -21.38 1.22 -30.06
CA LEU A 62 -21.87 -0.04 -30.59
C LEU A 62 -22.83 -0.73 -29.64
N ASN A 63 -23.88 -1.37 -30.19
CA ASN A 63 -24.96 -1.98 -29.41
C ASN A 63 -24.78 -3.48 -29.11
N GLY A 64 -23.64 -4.08 -29.46
CA GLY A 64 -23.36 -5.51 -29.26
C GLY A 64 -24.13 -6.47 -30.17
N SER A 65 -24.82 -5.96 -31.21
CA SER A 65 -25.50 -6.79 -32.21
C SER A 65 -24.52 -7.50 -33.17
N SER A 66 -25.00 -8.45 -33.97
CA SER A 66 -24.21 -9.05 -35.06
C SER A 66 -23.71 -8.02 -36.07
N TYR A 67 -24.47 -6.94 -36.32
CA TYR A 67 -24.05 -5.83 -37.17
C TYR A 67 -22.99 -4.95 -36.51
N SER A 68 -22.94 -4.89 -35.18
CA SER A 68 -21.84 -4.22 -34.46
C SER A 68 -20.50 -4.95 -34.66
N GLU A 69 -20.52 -6.29 -34.69
CA GLU A 69 -19.35 -7.09 -35.05
C GLU A 69 -18.98 -6.95 -36.52
N ALA A 70 -19.98 -6.75 -37.41
CA ALA A 70 -19.72 -6.39 -38.80
C ALA A 70 -19.05 -5.01 -38.93
N TRP A 71 -19.51 -4.00 -38.16
CA TRP A 71 -18.89 -2.67 -38.14
C TRP A 71 -17.41 -2.74 -37.76
N LYS A 72 -17.04 -3.51 -36.71
CA LYS A 72 -15.63 -3.70 -36.30
C LYS A 72 -14.73 -4.23 -37.44
N ARG A 73 -15.30 -4.95 -38.41
CA ARG A 73 -14.58 -5.44 -39.59
C ARG A 73 -14.60 -4.46 -40.76
N LEU A 74 -15.70 -3.71 -40.92
CA LEU A 74 -15.99 -2.91 -42.13
C LEU A 74 -15.63 -1.42 -42.02
N TYR A 75 -15.42 -0.88 -40.83
CA TYR A 75 -15.25 0.58 -40.67
C TYR A 75 -14.06 1.13 -41.49
N HIS A 76 -13.03 0.33 -41.75
CA HIS A 76 -11.92 0.71 -42.65
C HIS A 76 -12.38 0.95 -44.09
N ASP A 77 -13.38 0.22 -44.59
CA ASP A 77 -13.93 0.37 -45.95
C ASP A 77 -14.82 1.62 -46.07
N VAL A 78 -15.29 2.14 -44.93
CA VAL A 78 -16.07 3.37 -44.79
C VAL A 78 -15.17 4.61 -44.78
N VAL A 79 -13.91 4.49 -44.35
CA VAL A 79 -12.94 5.60 -44.41
C VAL A 79 -12.72 6.02 -45.86
N GLY A 80 -12.76 7.33 -46.11
CA GLY A 80 -12.67 7.92 -47.44
C GLY A 80 -13.98 7.93 -48.23
N ARG A 81 -15.08 7.37 -47.70
CA ARG A 81 -16.40 7.46 -48.32
C ARG A 81 -17.03 8.81 -47.99
N ASN A 82 -17.70 9.40 -48.97
CA ASN A 82 -18.43 10.65 -48.80
C ASN A 82 -19.87 10.40 -48.35
N LEU A 83 -20.46 11.45 -47.76
CA LEU A 83 -21.90 11.59 -47.60
C LEU A 83 -22.49 11.69 -49.01
N ARG A 84 -23.00 10.57 -49.53
CA ARG A 84 -23.45 10.46 -50.92
C ARG A 84 -24.76 11.19 -51.16
N TRP A 85 -25.64 11.12 -50.18
CA TRP A 85 -26.92 11.82 -50.17
C TRP A 85 -27.40 12.01 -48.74
N GLN A 86 -28.22 13.04 -48.53
CA GLN A 86 -28.91 13.27 -47.28
C GLN A 86 -30.37 13.65 -47.48
N THR A 87 -31.18 13.42 -46.46
CA THR A 87 -32.57 13.88 -46.40
C THR A 87 -32.82 14.52 -45.04
N SER A 88 -34.01 15.10 -44.86
CA SER A 88 -34.46 15.51 -43.53
C SER A 88 -34.53 14.36 -42.53
N ARG A 89 -34.53 13.10 -43.00
CA ARG A 89 -34.68 11.91 -42.14
C ARG A 89 -33.38 11.19 -41.83
N LEU A 90 -32.36 11.24 -42.70
CA LEU A 90 -31.12 10.48 -42.54
C LEU A 90 -29.94 11.01 -43.36
N HIS A 91 -28.73 10.61 -42.99
CA HIS A 91 -27.49 10.77 -43.74
C HIS A 91 -27.01 9.41 -44.28
N ALA A 92 -26.52 9.34 -45.52
CA ALA A 92 -26.04 8.09 -46.13
C ALA A 92 -24.60 8.22 -46.67
N PHE A 93 -23.66 7.56 -45.99
CA PHE A 93 -22.26 7.46 -46.38
C PHE A 93 -22.01 6.19 -47.19
N GLY A 94 -21.30 6.30 -48.31
CA GLY A 94 -21.00 5.16 -49.17
C GLY A 94 -20.93 5.53 -50.66
N ALA A 95 -21.08 4.57 -51.59
CA ALA A 95 -21.31 3.15 -51.35
C ALA A 95 -20.00 2.36 -51.19
N PHE A 96 -20.09 1.20 -50.54
CA PHE A 96 -19.01 0.21 -50.43
C PHE A 96 -19.57 -1.22 -50.49
N PRO A 97 -18.78 -2.20 -50.96
CA PRO A 97 -19.23 -3.59 -51.03
C PRO A 97 -19.20 -4.27 -49.65
N THR A 98 -20.15 -5.16 -49.38
CA THR A 98 -20.18 -5.99 -48.15
C THR A 98 -20.62 -7.43 -48.42
N GLN A 99 -20.56 -8.27 -47.39
CA GLN A 99 -21.09 -9.63 -47.37
C GLN A 99 -22.36 -9.74 -46.48
N LEU A 100 -23.06 -8.63 -46.25
CA LEU A 100 -24.27 -8.64 -45.42
C LEU A 100 -25.40 -9.38 -46.13
N GLU A 101 -26.11 -10.25 -45.42
CA GLU A 101 -27.21 -11.02 -45.98
C GLU A 101 -28.44 -10.14 -46.20
N LYS A 102 -28.87 -10.04 -47.46
CA LYS A 102 -30.06 -9.28 -47.83
C LYS A 102 -31.31 -9.82 -47.13
N SER A 103 -32.18 -8.91 -46.72
CA SER A 103 -33.47 -9.27 -46.13
C SER A 103 -34.53 -8.25 -46.51
N ARG A 104 -35.79 -8.68 -46.63
CA ARG A 104 -36.94 -7.81 -46.88
C ARG A 104 -37.73 -7.58 -45.60
N GLY A 105 -38.39 -6.44 -45.51
CA GLY A 105 -39.23 -6.04 -44.40
C GLY A 105 -38.82 -4.71 -43.79
N THR A 106 -39.78 -4.03 -43.17
CA THR A 106 -39.55 -2.74 -42.53
C THR A 106 -38.87 -2.89 -41.17
N SER A 107 -37.93 -1.99 -40.87
CA SER A 107 -37.31 -1.84 -39.56
C SER A 107 -37.52 -0.44 -39.00
N SER A 108 -37.54 -0.36 -37.67
CA SER A 108 -37.66 0.92 -36.95
C SER A 108 -36.28 1.41 -36.52
N TYR A 109 -36.01 2.67 -36.82
CA TYR A 109 -34.77 3.36 -36.49
C TYR A 109 -35.10 4.59 -35.64
N LYS A 110 -34.41 4.77 -34.53
CA LYS A 110 -34.54 5.98 -33.70
C LYS A 110 -33.54 7.03 -34.15
N ARG A 111 -33.84 8.30 -33.87
CA ARG A 111 -32.92 9.41 -34.09
C ARG A 111 -31.54 9.11 -33.49
N TYR A 112 -30.50 9.29 -34.30
CA TYR A 112 -29.08 9.00 -34.05
C TYR A 112 -28.65 7.54 -34.16
N ASP A 113 -29.54 6.62 -34.49
CA ASP A 113 -29.15 5.23 -34.75
C ASP A 113 -28.27 5.17 -36.01
N CYS A 114 -27.22 4.36 -35.91
CA CYS A 114 -26.26 4.06 -36.97
C CYS A 114 -26.56 2.65 -37.48
N PHE A 115 -26.82 2.52 -38.79
CA PHE A 115 -27.27 1.28 -39.38
C PHE A 115 -26.71 1.07 -40.80
N PHE A 116 -26.70 -0.18 -41.24
CA PHE A 116 -26.37 -0.53 -42.62
C PHE A 116 -27.63 -0.59 -43.49
N ALA A 117 -27.50 -0.23 -44.76
CA ALA A 117 -28.56 -0.30 -45.76
C ALA A 117 -28.00 -0.71 -47.13
N LEU A 118 -28.80 -1.40 -47.96
CA LEU A 118 -28.42 -1.82 -49.31
C LEU A 118 -29.18 -1.02 -50.35
N GLY A 119 -28.46 -0.25 -51.16
CA GLY A 119 -29.04 0.42 -52.33
C GLY A 119 -29.53 -0.62 -53.34
N GLY A 120 -30.83 -0.60 -53.65
CA GLY A 120 -31.42 -1.52 -54.63
C GLY A 120 -31.35 -3.01 -54.24
N TYR A 121 -31.21 -3.33 -52.95
CA TYR A 121 -30.96 -4.70 -52.45
C TYR A 121 -29.67 -5.35 -52.98
N ASP A 122 -28.68 -4.54 -53.38
CA ASP A 122 -27.38 -4.99 -53.87
C ASP A 122 -26.29 -4.84 -52.80
N ILE A 123 -25.63 -5.95 -52.46
CA ILE A 123 -24.55 -6.01 -51.47
C ILE A 123 -23.31 -5.22 -51.88
N ASN A 124 -23.12 -4.98 -53.18
CA ASN A 124 -22.03 -4.13 -53.68
C ASN A 124 -22.31 -2.63 -53.46
N THR A 125 -23.56 -2.30 -53.13
CA THR A 125 -24.04 -0.93 -52.94
C THR A 125 -24.50 -0.73 -51.48
N THR A 126 -23.63 -1.04 -50.52
CA THR A 126 -23.93 -0.86 -49.09
C THR A 126 -23.65 0.58 -48.65
N TYR A 127 -24.50 1.09 -47.76
CA TYR A 127 -24.37 2.38 -47.11
C TYR A 127 -24.27 2.22 -45.59
N PHE A 128 -23.44 3.04 -44.99
CA PHE A 128 -23.53 3.40 -43.58
C PHE A 128 -24.47 4.59 -43.46
N MET A 129 -25.56 4.45 -42.70
CA MET A 129 -26.54 5.50 -42.52
C MET A 129 -26.69 5.93 -41.06
N ILE A 130 -27.04 7.20 -40.86
CA ILE A 130 -27.35 7.78 -39.55
C ILE A 130 -28.75 8.39 -39.61
N ALA A 131 -29.66 7.91 -38.76
CA ALA A 131 -31.00 8.48 -38.64
C ALA A 131 -30.95 9.88 -38.00
N ARG A 132 -31.62 10.86 -38.61
CA ARG A 132 -31.80 12.23 -38.05
C ARG A 132 -33.11 12.38 -37.29
N VAL A 133 -34.09 11.52 -37.56
CA VAL A 133 -35.40 11.45 -36.90
C VAL A 133 -35.78 9.99 -36.70
N ASP A 134 -36.81 9.74 -35.88
CA ASP A 134 -37.39 8.40 -35.78
C ASP A 134 -38.06 8.03 -37.11
N MET A 135 -37.76 6.86 -37.65
CA MET A 135 -38.23 6.40 -38.94
C MET A 135 -38.52 4.90 -38.98
N ILE A 136 -39.37 4.49 -39.91
CA ILE A 136 -39.64 3.10 -40.25
C ILE A 136 -39.48 2.98 -41.77
N ASP A 137 -38.65 2.04 -42.22
CA ASP A 137 -38.34 1.88 -43.64
C ASP A 137 -37.82 0.48 -43.98
N ASP A 138 -37.89 0.07 -45.24
CA ASP A 138 -37.30 -1.16 -45.77
C ASP A 138 -36.10 -0.79 -46.65
N LEU A 139 -34.90 -0.94 -46.09
CA LEU A 139 -33.64 -0.49 -46.69
C LEU A 139 -32.72 -1.67 -47.05
N GLY A 140 -33.30 -2.83 -47.34
CA GLY A 140 -32.57 -4.01 -47.82
C GLY A 140 -31.87 -4.85 -46.74
N LEU A 141 -31.89 -4.39 -45.49
CA LEU A 141 -31.48 -5.13 -44.30
C LEU A 141 -32.48 -4.90 -43.18
N LYS A 142 -32.74 -5.95 -42.40
CA LYS A 142 -33.66 -5.94 -41.28
C LYS A 142 -32.88 -5.80 -39.98
N ASP A 143 -33.34 -4.86 -39.17
CA ASP A 143 -32.88 -4.53 -37.82
C ASP A 143 -31.36 -4.30 -37.79
N ALA A 144 -30.85 -3.66 -38.84
CA ALA A 144 -29.43 -3.50 -39.13
C ALA A 144 -28.75 -2.36 -38.36
N VAL A 145 -29.31 -1.98 -37.20
CA VAL A 145 -28.72 -1.01 -36.29
C VAL A 145 -27.53 -1.64 -35.60
N PHE A 146 -26.35 -1.06 -35.79
CA PHE A 146 -25.11 -1.53 -35.17
C PHE A 146 -24.64 -0.65 -34.02
N GLY A 147 -25.15 0.58 -33.91
CA GLY A 147 -24.76 1.52 -32.88
C GLY A 147 -25.56 2.81 -32.91
N ARG A 148 -25.11 3.81 -32.15
CA ARG A 148 -25.75 5.12 -32.04
C ARG A 148 -24.74 6.23 -31.84
N VAL A 149 -25.02 7.43 -32.37
CA VAL A 149 -24.23 8.63 -32.07
C VAL A 149 -24.51 9.11 -30.63
N THR A 150 -23.51 9.01 -29.76
CA THR A 150 -23.60 9.39 -28.33
C THR A 150 -23.03 10.77 -28.06
N ARG A 151 -21.94 11.16 -28.76
CA ARG A 151 -21.25 12.44 -28.62
C ARG A 151 -21.03 13.09 -29.98
N GLY A 152 -20.93 14.42 -30.00
CA GLY A 152 -20.77 15.17 -31.25
C GLY A 152 -22.04 15.23 -32.12
N ARG A 153 -23.24 15.04 -31.55
CA ARG A 153 -24.51 15.04 -32.31
C ARG A 153 -24.75 16.30 -33.13
N HIS A 154 -24.29 17.45 -32.65
CA HIS A 154 -24.40 18.74 -33.34
C HIS A 154 -23.63 18.75 -34.67
N ILE A 155 -22.58 17.92 -34.82
CA ILE A 155 -21.84 17.78 -36.07
C ILE A 155 -22.74 17.24 -37.18
N LEU A 156 -23.72 16.38 -36.85
CA LEU A 156 -24.63 15.82 -37.83
C LEU A 156 -25.46 16.90 -38.54
N ASP A 157 -25.74 18.02 -37.89
CA ASP A 157 -26.49 19.12 -38.49
C ASP A 157 -25.62 20.03 -39.37
N LEU A 158 -24.29 19.84 -39.33
CA LEU A 158 -23.30 20.61 -40.09
C LEU A 158 -22.78 19.87 -41.33
N LEU A 159 -23.17 18.60 -41.52
CA LEU A 159 -22.71 17.77 -42.64
C LEU A 159 -23.41 18.14 -43.95
N ASP A 160 -22.64 18.20 -45.03
CA ASP A 160 -23.11 18.47 -46.38
C ASP A 160 -22.82 17.29 -47.32
N GLU A 161 -23.62 17.16 -48.39
CA GLU A 161 -23.35 16.16 -49.43
C GLU A 161 -21.96 16.39 -50.03
N GLY A 162 -21.19 15.31 -50.15
CA GLY A 162 -19.79 15.37 -50.55
C GLY A 162 -18.80 15.39 -49.39
N ASP A 163 -19.21 15.68 -48.16
CA ASP A 163 -18.32 15.59 -46.99
C ASP A 163 -17.79 14.17 -46.81
N VAL A 164 -16.48 14.04 -46.61
CA VAL A 164 -15.79 12.74 -46.54
C VAL A 164 -15.59 12.31 -45.10
N ILE A 165 -15.67 11.01 -44.84
CA ILE A 165 -15.15 10.44 -43.59
C ILE A 165 -13.62 10.39 -43.69
N GLU A 166 -12.95 11.35 -43.07
CA GLU A 166 -11.48 11.47 -43.11
C GLU A 166 -10.80 10.31 -42.39
N HIS A 167 -11.34 9.93 -41.23
CA HIS A 167 -10.79 8.89 -40.39
C HIS A 167 -11.85 8.30 -39.46
N ILE A 168 -11.67 7.03 -39.11
CA ILE A 168 -12.41 6.38 -38.04
C ILE A 168 -11.40 5.68 -37.14
N GLU A 169 -11.43 5.98 -35.84
CA GLU A 169 -10.58 5.31 -34.87
C GLU A 169 -11.36 4.79 -33.65
N PRO A 170 -11.03 3.58 -33.16
CA PRO A 170 -11.57 3.05 -31.91
C PRO A 170 -11.13 3.94 -30.73
N VAL A 171 -12.08 4.31 -29.88
CA VAL A 171 -11.85 5.18 -28.73
C VAL A 171 -11.72 4.33 -27.47
N VAL A 172 -10.54 4.35 -26.85
CA VAL A 172 -10.33 3.77 -25.52
C VAL A 172 -10.50 4.89 -24.50
N LEU A 173 -11.73 5.16 -24.08
CA LEU A 173 -12.00 6.21 -23.08
C LEU A 173 -11.59 5.82 -21.66
N ARG A 174 -11.65 4.52 -21.34
CA ARG A 174 -11.32 3.95 -20.03
C ARG A 174 -10.79 2.53 -20.24
N MET A 175 -9.69 2.20 -19.58
CA MET A 175 -9.28 0.81 -19.42
C MET A 175 -10.39 0.07 -18.67
N THR A 176 -10.95 -0.97 -19.27
CA THR A 176 -11.86 -1.90 -18.58
C THR A 176 -11.03 -2.86 -17.73
N SER A 177 -11.69 -3.63 -16.84
CA SER A 177 -11.03 -4.74 -16.13
C SER A 177 -10.54 -5.85 -17.05
N GLN A 178 -10.98 -5.87 -18.31
CA GLN A 178 -10.43 -6.75 -19.33
C GLN A 178 -9.15 -6.17 -19.95
N ASP A 179 -9.03 -4.84 -20.04
CA ASP A 179 -7.85 -4.20 -20.64
C ASP A 179 -6.67 -4.14 -19.67
N ALA A 180 -6.97 -3.94 -18.38
CA ALA A 180 -5.99 -3.89 -17.33
C ALA A 180 -6.56 -4.40 -16.00
N PHE A 181 -5.81 -5.26 -15.32
CA PHE A 181 -6.21 -5.84 -14.05
C PHE A 181 -5.01 -6.10 -13.16
N SER A 182 -5.24 -6.31 -11.87
CA SER A 182 -4.20 -6.69 -10.92
C SER A 182 -4.39 -8.13 -10.44
N VAL A 183 -3.28 -8.82 -10.20
CA VAL A 183 -3.24 -10.20 -9.74
C VAL A 183 -2.31 -10.32 -8.54
N THR A 184 -2.65 -11.23 -7.62
CA THR A 184 -1.75 -11.67 -6.55
C THR A 184 -1.27 -13.10 -6.77
N ASP A 185 -2.06 -13.91 -7.50
CA ASP A 185 -1.64 -15.21 -7.99
C ASP A 185 -0.72 -15.04 -9.22
N LEU A 186 0.52 -15.50 -9.09
CA LEU A 186 1.53 -15.36 -10.11
C LEU A 186 1.49 -16.49 -11.17
N ASN A 187 0.58 -17.45 -11.04
CA ASN A 187 0.40 -18.53 -12.02
C ASN A 187 -0.42 -18.11 -13.25
N VAL A 188 -0.93 -16.88 -13.26
CA VAL A 188 -1.67 -16.33 -14.41
C VAL A 188 -0.76 -16.32 -15.66
N PRO A 189 -1.26 -16.77 -16.82
CA PRO A 189 -0.49 -16.74 -18.07
C PRO A 189 -0.32 -15.29 -18.56
N VAL A 190 0.84 -14.98 -19.11
CA VAL A 190 1.14 -13.70 -19.75
C VAL A 190 0.74 -13.77 -21.22
N GLU A 191 0.18 -12.68 -21.74
CA GLU A 191 -0.16 -12.52 -23.15
C GLU A 191 0.96 -11.78 -23.90
N ASP A 192 1.08 -12.01 -25.21
CA ASP A 192 2.06 -11.30 -26.03
C ASP A 192 1.76 -9.78 -26.07
N GLY A 193 2.79 -8.98 -25.89
CA GLY A 193 2.71 -7.52 -25.82
C GLY A 193 2.19 -6.95 -24.50
N MET A 194 1.97 -7.78 -23.47
CA MET A 194 1.45 -7.32 -22.18
C MET A 194 2.48 -6.45 -21.43
N LEU A 195 2.00 -5.35 -20.83
CA LEU A 195 2.77 -4.55 -19.87
C LEU A 195 2.53 -5.09 -18.47
N ILE A 196 3.59 -5.24 -17.69
CA ILE A 196 3.57 -5.79 -16.34
C ILE A 196 4.23 -4.78 -15.41
N GLU A 197 3.50 -4.33 -14.39
CA GLU A 197 4.02 -3.43 -13.35
C GLU A 197 4.03 -4.17 -12.01
N THR A 198 5.21 -4.31 -11.40
CA THR A 198 5.38 -5.05 -10.13
C THR A 198 5.53 -4.16 -8.91
N PHE A 199 5.85 -2.88 -9.12
CA PHE A 199 6.02 -1.90 -8.06
C PHE A 199 5.61 -0.49 -8.51
N VAL A 200 5.34 0.37 -7.53
CA VAL A 200 5.09 1.80 -7.73
C VAL A 200 6.36 2.56 -7.40
N GLY A 201 7.01 3.13 -8.40
CA GLY A 201 8.19 3.98 -8.20
C GLY A 201 7.76 5.40 -7.86
N VAL A 202 8.30 6.02 -6.81
CA VAL A 202 7.94 7.40 -6.42
C VAL A 202 9.19 8.26 -6.28
N LYS A 203 9.32 9.28 -7.13
CA LYS A 203 10.36 10.30 -6.97
C LYS A 203 9.92 11.31 -5.93
N LEU A 204 10.68 11.42 -4.84
CA LEU A 204 10.38 12.30 -3.73
C LEU A 204 10.69 13.77 -4.06
N ASP A 205 9.89 14.67 -3.49
CA ASP A 205 10.01 16.11 -3.63
C ASP A 205 10.74 16.70 -2.42
N GLU A 206 11.95 17.18 -2.65
CA GLU A 206 12.85 17.70 -1.61
C GLU A 206 12.28 18.93 -0.86
N ARG A 207 11.23 19.56 -1.38
CA ARG A 207 10.55 20.70 -0.74
C ARG A 207 9.64 20.29 0.42
N SER A 208 9.40 18.99 0.60
CA SER A 208 8.59 18.42 1.69
C SER A 208 9.35 17.33 2.44
N PRO A 209 10.51 17.63 3.05
CA PRO A 209 11.38 16.63 3.68
C PRO A 209 10.67 15.84 4.80
N LEU A 210 9.81 16.47 5.60
CA LEU A 210 9.11 15.82 6.71
C LEU A 210 8.06 14.82 6.20
N CYS A 211 7.28 15.20 5.17
CA CYS A 211 6.32 14.27 4.56
C CYS A 211 7.02 13.16 3.75
N CYS A 212 8.19 13.44 3.17
CA CYS A 212 9.02 12.42 2.53
C CYS A 212 9.51 11.39 3.54
N GLU A 213 9.99 11.81 4.71
CA GLU A 213 10.41 10.87 5.76
C GLU A 213 9.24 10.02 6.26
N HIS A 214 8.07 10.62 6.45
CA HIS A 214 6.84 9.86 6.76
C HIS A 214 6.51 8.82 5.70
N PHE A 215 6.55 9.20 4.42
CA PHE A 215 6.31 8.28 3.31
C PHE A 215 7.33 7.14 3.28
N LEU A 216 8.61 7.43 3.53
CA LEU A 216 9.69 6.45 3.60
C LEU A 216 9.50 5.46 4.77
N VAL A 217 9.04 5.94 5.92
CA VAL A 217 8.69 5.08 7.07
C VAL A 217 7.56 4.12 6.70
N VAL A 218 6.47 4.64 6.15
CA VAL A 218 5.28 3.85 5.84
C VAL A 218 5.54 2.82 4.73
N THR A 219 6.33 3.20 3.72
CA THR A 219 6.67 2.30 2.61
C THR A 219 7.81 1.33 2.95
N GLY A 220 8.60 1.62 3.99
CA GLY A 220 9.70 0.77 4.46
C GLY A 220 9.28 -0.59 4.99
N GLU A 221 8.01 -0.79 5.36
CA GLU A 221 7.44 -2.08 5.75
C GLU A 221 7.28 -3.07 4.57
N GLY A 222 7.68 -2.66 3.36
CA GLY A 222 7.79 -3.49 2.17
C GLY A 222 6.64 -3.31 1.20
N SER A 223 5.39 -3.49 1.64
CA SER A 223 4.22 -3.28 0.77
C SER A 223 3.20 -2.36 1.43
N LEU A 224 2.71 -1.37 0.68
CA LEU A 224 1.74 -0.38 1.12
C LEU A 224 0.30 -0.93 0.95
N PRO A 225 -0.54 -0.92 1.99
CA PRO A 225 -1.95 -1.28 1.85
C PRO A 225 -2.75 -0.18 1.16
N ILE A 226 -3.72 -0.57 0.34
CA ILE A 226 -4.67 0.34 -0.30
C ILE A 226 -6.02 0.24 0.41
N ASP A 227 -6.31 1.22 1.25
CA ASP A 227 -7.47 1.20 2.16
C ASP A 227 -8.66 1.98 1.61
N GLU A 228 -8.43 2.91 0.68
CA GLU A 228 -9.48 3.71 0.05
C GLU A 228 -9.23 3.88 -1.45
N LYS A 229 -10.32 3.79 -2.23
CA LYS A 229 -10.33 4.11 -3.66
C LYS A 229 -11.46 5.09 -3.96
N GLY A 230 -11.10 6.22 -4.55
CA GLY A 230 -12.02 7.18 -5.12
C GLY A 230 -11.91 7.23 -6.64
N PHE A 231 -12.77 8.03 -7.26
CA PHE A 231 -12.69 8.28 -8.71
C PHE A 231 -11.39 8.99 -9.10
N SER A 232 -10.89 9.89 -8.26
CA SER A 232 -9.74 10.76 -8.54
C SER A 232 -8.44 10.39 -7.83
N TYR A 233 -8.47 9.39 -6.95
CA TYR A 233 -7.30 8.97 -6.19
C TYR A 233 -7.44 7.57 -5.64
N THR A 234 -6.31 7.03 -5.20
CA THR A 234 -6.21 5.86 -4.34
C THR A 234 -5.39 6.24 -3.10
N ALA A 235 -5.72 5.71 -1.92
CA ALA A 235 -5.08 6.13 -0.68
C ALA A 235 -4.77 4.98 0.26
N SER A 236 -3.75 5.21 1.09
CA SER A 236 -3.32 4.33 2.19
C SER A 236 -3.50 5.04 3.52
N GLU A 237 -4.12 4.35 4.47
CA GLU A 237 -4.33 4.79 5.85
C GLU A 237 -3.27 4.21 6.80
N ALA A 238 -2.18 3.67 6.25
CA ALA A 238 -1.05 3.20 7.04
C ALA A 238 -0.39 4.36 7.81
N ASN A 239 -0.20 4.15 9.11
CA ASN A 239 0.43 5.07 10.05
C ASN A 239 -0.19 6.50 10.06
N MET A 240 -1.46 6.62 10.44
CA MET A 240 -2.13 7.91 10.64
C MET A 240 -1.80 8.56 11.99
N ASP A 241 -2.29 9.79 12.16
CA ASP A 241 -2.11 10.71 13.29
C ASP A 241 -0.67 11.20 13.48
N THR A 242 0.07 11.39 12.39
CA THR A 242 1.42 11.98 12.40
C THR A 242 1.35 13.51 12.34
N SER A 243 2.24 14.18 13.07
CA SER A 243 2.39 15.63 13.01
C SER A 243 3.44 16.02 11.96
N LEU A 244 2.98 16.41 10.77
CA LEU A 244 3.86 16.60 9.60
C LEU A 244 4.11 18.05 9.19
N GLY A 245 3.53 19.02 9.92
CA GLY A 245 3.67 20.45 9.59
C GLY A 245 3.13 20.82 8.21
N GLN A 246 3.07 22.11 7.89
CA GLN A 246 2.75 22.54 6.52
C GLN A 246 4.05 22.63 5.72
N GLU A 247 4.09 22.00 4.55
CA GLU A 247 5.21 22.04 3.60
C GLU A 247 4.68 22.46 2.21
N PHE A 248 5.33 21.98 1.14
CA PHE A 248 4.97 22.37 -0.22
C PHE A 248 3.62 21.78 -0.65
N SER A 249 2.76 22.61 -1.24
CA SER A 249 1.44 22.22 -1.76
C SER A 249 1.22 22.85 -3.13
N GLU A 250 0.69 22.07 -4.07
CA GLU A 250 0.35 22.56 -5.41
C GLU A 250 -0.95 21.92 -5.94
N VAL A 251 -1.33 22.27 -7.17
CA VAL A 251 -2.40 21.58 -7.90
C VAL A 251 -1.98 20.13 -8.09
N ARG A 252 -2.88 19.20 -7.76
CA ARG A 252 -2.58 17.77 -7.79
C ARG A 252 -2.92 17.26 -9.17
N HIS A 253 -1.92 16.84 -9.93
CA HIS A 253 -2.06 16.23 -11.24
C HIS A 253 -2.13 14.71 -11.11
N PRO A 254 -2.49 13.96 -12.17
CA PRO A 254 -2.21 12.53 -12.23
C PRO A 254 -0.76 12.24 -11.83
N ASP A 255 -0.53 11.12 -11.18
CA ASP A 255 0.75 10.67 -10.62
C ASP A 255 1.29 11.51 -9.45
N THR A 256 0.58 12.55 -9.01
CA THR A 256 0.97 13.28 -7.79
C THR A 256 0.73 12.41 -6.57
N VAL A 257 1.72 12.36 -5.66
CA VAL A 257 1.60 11.73 -4.35
C VAL A 257 1.56 12.83 -3.29
N THR A 258 0.56 12.79 -2.40
CA THR A 258 0.46 13.75 -1.29
C THR A 258 0.23 13.05 0.02
N VAL A 259 0.62 13.70 1.11
CA VAL A 259 0.22 13.32 2.46
C VAL A 259 -0.64 14.42 3.07
N ARG A 260 -1.70 14.03 3.77
CA ARG A 260 -2.49 14.98 4.56
C ARG A 260 -1.74 15.32 5.84
N HIS A 261 -1.37 16.59 6.03
CA HIS A 261 -0.61 17.01 7.20
C HIS A 261 -1.48 17.53 8.37
N LYS A 262 -2.74 17.87 8.11
CA LYS A 262 -3.65 18.42 9.13
C LYS A 262 -5.11 17.99 8.94
N GLY A 263 -5.83 17.91 10.05
CA GLY A 263 -7.25 17.56 10.13
C GLY A 263 -7.45 16.06 10.32
N TYR A 264 -8.68 15.61 10.15
CA TYR A 264 -9.03 14.19 10.23
C TYR A 264 -8.16 13.35 9.28
N GLN A 265 -7.61 12.22 9.73
CA GLN A 265 -6.70 11.36 8.96
C GLN A 265 -5.40 12.05 8.52
N ALA A 266 -4.78 12.85 9.40
CA ALA A 266 -3.40 13.29 9.18
C ALA A 266 -2.46 12.08 9.05
N GLY A 267 -1.45 12.15 8.18
CA GLY A 267 -0.56 11.04 7.83
C GLY A 267 -1.04 10.20 6.64
N LYS A 268 -2.31 10.31 6.22
CA LYS A 268 -2.85 9.55 5.09
C LYS A 268 -2.16 9.90 3.77
N ILE A 269 -1.78 8.88 3.01
CA ILE A 269 -1.07 9.00 1.72
C ILE A 269 -2.06 8.84 0.58
N TYR A 270 -1.98 9.73 -0.41
CA TYR A 270 -2.84 9.75 -1.59
C TYR A 270 -2.03 9.70 -2.88
N PHE A 271 -2.45 8.86 -3.82
CA PHE A 271 -1.98 8.77 -5.20
C PHE A 271 -3.10 9.26 -6.12
N TYR A 272 -2.87 10.31 -6.90
CA TYR A 272 -3.89 10.91 -7.76
C TYR A 272 -3.85 10.36 -9.18
N ASN A 273 -5.02 10.14 -9.79
CA ASN A 273 -5.18 9.80 -11.21
C ASN A 273 -6.01 10.84 -11.99
N GLN A 274 -6.44 11.92 -11.33
CA GLN A 274 -7.21 13.01 -11.93
C GLN A 274 -6.69 14.34 -11.38
N VAL A 275 -6.85 15.40 -12.17
CA VAL A 275 -6.50 16.75 -11.72
C VAL A 275 -7.44 17.18 -10.59
N ARG A 276 -6.87 17.64 -9.46
CA ARG A 276 -7.60 18.19 -8.33
C ARG A 276 -6.96 19.52 -7.92
N GLN A 277 -7.81 20.50 -7.61
CA GLN A 277 -7.37 21.80 -7.10
C GLN A 277 -6.52 21.67 -5.84
N LEU A 278 -5.70 22.67 -5.56
CA LEU A 278 -4.88 22.73 -4.36
C LEU A 278 -5.72 22.52 -3.09
N ASN A 279 -5.22 21.71 -2.16
CA ASN A 279 -5.80 21.57 -0.82
C ASN A 279 -4.76 21.96 0.22
N ARG A 280 -5.08 22.96 1.04
CA ARG A 280 -4.18 23.50 2.07
C ARG A 280 -3.87 22.52 3.20
N SER A 281 -4.58 21.39 3.31
CA SER A 281 -4.29 20.35 4.30
C SER A 281 -3.37 19.24 3.78
N HIS A 282 -2.88 19.33 2.53
CA HIS A 282 -2.04 18.32 1.89
C HIS A 282 -0.67 18.90 1.53
N ASN A 283 0.38 18.13 1.78
CA ASN A 283 1.72 18.40 1.28
C ASN A 283 2.02 17.42 0.14
N THR A 284 2.64 17.91 -0.92
CA THR A 284 3.15 17.09 -2.02
C THR A 284 4.39 16.34 -1.53
N VAL A 285 4.36 15.01 -1.66
CA VAL A 285 5.48 14.12 -1.31
C VAL A 285 6.35 13.84 -2.53
N GLY A 286 5.76 13.75 -3.72
CA GLY A 286 6.48 13.32 -4.90
C GLY A 286 5.59 12.99 -6.08
N LYS A 287 6.18 12.32 -7.08
CA LYS A 287 5.49 11.87 -8.29
C LYS A 287 5.77 10.41 -8.59
N VAL A 288 4.74 9.71 -9.07
CA VAL A 288 4.88 8.34 -9.56
C VAL A 288 5.70 8.34 -10.85
N THR A 289 6.65 7.42 -10.93
CA THR A 289 7.61 7.24 -12.05
C THR A 289 7.56 5.84 -12.67
N ASN A 290 6.97 4.88 -11.96
CA ASN A 290 6.67 3.54 -12.43
C ASN A 290 5.41 3.04 -11.70
N GLY A 291 4.68 2.09 -12.26
CA GLY A 291 3.48 1.55 -11.60
C GLY A 291 2.28 2.50 -11.63
N HIS A 292 2.18 3.33 -12.67
CA HIS A 292 1.12 4.31 -12.87
C HIS A 292 -0.27 3.67 -12.80
N ASN A 293 -0.41 2.50 -13.40
CA ASN A 293 -1.69 1.77 -13.42
C ASN A 293 -1.84 0.92 -12.16
N LEU A 294 -0.75 0.29 -11.70
CA LEU A 294 -0.72 -0.62 -10.57
C LEU A 294 -1.44 -0.05 -9.35
N VAL A 295 -1.04 1.14 -8.90
CA VAL A 295 -1.60 1.75 -7.68
C VAL A 295 -3.12 1.98 -7.77
N HIS A 296 -3.67 2.13 -8.98
CA HIS A 296 -5.09 2.33 -9.21
C HIS A 296 -5.86 1.05 -9.57
N LEU A 297 -5.18 -0.01 -10.03
CA LEU A 297 -5.79 -1.30 -10.37
C LEU A 297 -5.88 -2.25 -9.17
N VAL A 298 -5.06 -2.04 -8.14
CA VAL A 298 -5.07 -2.86 -6.92
C VAL A 298 -6.46 -2.88 -6.28
N PRO A 299 -6.98 -4.05 -5.86
CA PRO A 299 -8.26 -4.13 -5.19
C PRO A 299 -8.22 -3.41 -3.83
N LEU A 300 -9.40 -3.01 -3.32
CA LEU A 300 -9.49 -2.49 -1.97
C LEU A 300 -8.95 -3.54 -0.97
N LYS A 301 -8.16 -3.09 0.02
CA LYS A 301 -7.38 -3.93 0.95
C LYS A 301 -6.26 -4.76 0.30
N GLY A 302 -6.02 -4.58 -1.00
CA GLY A 302 -4.83 -5.09 -1.67
C GLY A 302 -3.57 -4.33 -1.24
N ARG A 303 -2.41 -4.84 -1.66
CA ARG A 303 -1.11 -4.25 -1.32
C ARG A 303 -0.28 -4.01 -2.57
N VAL A 304 0.55 -2.97 -2.54
CA VAL A 304 1.51 -2.64 -3.60
C VAL A 304 2.91 -2.51 -3.02
N LEU A 305 3.91 -3.05 -3.72
CA LEU A 305 5.29 -2.70 -3.44
C LEU A 305 5.52 -1.25 -3.89
N VAL A 306 6.06 -0.41 -3.01
CA VAL A 306 6.43 0.97 -3.32
C VAL A 306 7.93 1.13 -3.22
N GLN A 307 8.55 1.76 -4.21
CA GLN A 307 9.98 2.05 -4.22
C GLN A 307 10.20 3.56 -4.32
N PRO A 308 10.50 4.22 -3.19
CA PRO A 308 10.86 5.62 -3.16
C PRO A 308 12.26 5.86 -3.75
N ASP A 309 12.44 7.02 -4.39
CA ASP A 309 13.72 7.57 -4.83
C ASP A 309 13.88 9.01 -4.29
N PRO A 310 14.84 9.29 -3.40
CA PRO A 310 15.84 8.35 -2.87
C PRO A 310 15.25 7.31 -1.92
N GLN A 311 15.94 6.18 -1.77
CA GLN A 311 15.66 5.21 -0.70
C GLN A 311 16.03 5.78 0.67
N ARG A 312 15.39 5.26 1.72
CA ARG A 312 15.58 5.72 3.10
C ARG A 312 17.03 5.50 3.56
N ILE A 313 17.67 6.57 4.03
CA ILE A 313 19.03 6.49 4.60
C ILE A 313 18.85 6.36 6.12
N MET A 314 18.97 5.14 6.64
CA MET A 314 18.78 4.84 8.06
C MET A 314 19.93 3.98 8.60
N THR A 315 20.75 4.60 9.44
CA THR A 315 21.88 3.95 10.12
C THR A 315 21.57 3.57 11.57
N ILE A 316 20.58 4.22 12.19
CA ILE A 316 20.15 3.95 13.56
C ILE A 316 19.78 2.46 13.70
N GLY A 317 20.24 1.85 14.80
CA GLY A 317 20.06 0.42 15.10
C GLY A 317 21.06 -0.53 14.44
N LYS A 318 21.89 -0.05 13.51
CA LYS A 318 23.04 -0.81 12.99
C LYS A 318 24.24 -0.68 13.92
N THR A 319 25.18 -1.60 13.79
CA THR A 319 26.53 -1.38 14.32
C THR A 319 27.27 -0.31 13.50
N GLN A 320 28.28 0.33 14.09
CA GLN A 320 29.13 1.30 13.38
C GLN A 320 29.74 0.69 12.11
N ALA A 321 30.19 -0.57 12.15
CA ALA A 321 30.75 -1.26 10.98
C ALA A 321 29.70 -1.54 9.89
N GLU A 322 28.49 -1.96 10.25
CA GLU A 322 27.41 -2.18 9.29
C GLU A 322 26.95 -0.87 8.63
N ALA A 323 26.85 0.21 9.40
CA ALA A 323 26.49 1.52 8.89
C ALA A 323 27.56 2.07 7.96
N GLN A 324 28.85 1.88 8.27
CA GLN A 324 29.94 2.25 7.37
C GLN A 324 29.77 1.58 6.00
N ARG A 325 29.61 0.25 5.97
CA ARG A 325 29.44 -0.50 4.70
C ARG A 325 28.20 -0.04 3.94
N PHE A 326 27.10 0.23 4.64
CA PHE A 326 25.88 0.74 4.04
C PHE A 326 26.09 2.13 3.41
N LEU A 327 26.68 3.08 4.16
CA LEU A 327 26.95 4.43 3.68
C LEU A 327 27.93 4.43 2.49
N GLU A 328 29.00 3.63 2.57
CA GLU A 328 29.97 3.47 1.46
C GLU A 328 29.28 2.93 0.19
N SER A 329 28.36 1.97 0.33
CA SER A 329 27.62 1.40 -0.82
C SER A 329 26.77 2.42 -1.58
N ILE A 330 26.41 3.53 -0.94
CA ILE A 330 25.66 4.65 -1.53
C ILE A 330 26.53 5.90 -1.73
N GLY A 331 27.86 5.75 -1.67
CA GLY A 331 28.83 6.81 -1.93
C GLY A 331 28.92 7.89 -0.84
N LYS A 332 28.57 7.54 0.41
CA LYS A 332 28.62 8.42 1.59
C LYS A 332 29.76 8.03 2.51
N VAL A 333 30.26 9.00 3.28
CA VAL A 333 31.28 8.80 4.31
C VAL A 333 30.61 8.83 5.69
N GLN A 334 31.07 7.96 6.59
CA GLN A 334 30.60 7.96 7.97
C GLN A 334 31.55 8.76 8.87
N LYS A 335 31.00 9.67 9.67
CA LYS A 335 31.71 10.32 10.78
C LYS A 335 31.20 9.75 12.11
N ARG A 336 32.03 8.94 12.77
CA ARG A 336 31.66 8.30 14.04
C ARG A 336 31.87 9.24 15.22
N THR A 337 30.87 9.37 16.10
CA THR A 337 30.96 10.07 17.39
C THR A 337 30.47 9.19 18.54
N GLY A 338 30.80 9.55 19.78
CA GLY A 338 30.56 8.69 20.95
C GLY A 338 31.48 7.47 20.97
N ASP A 339 30.90 6.27 21.06
CA ASP A 339 31.63 5.02 20.88
C ASP A 339 31.88 4.76 19.38
N THR A 340 33.16 4.76 19.01
CA THR A 340 33.63 4.60 17.64
C THR A 340 33.99 3.16 17.29
N SER A 341 33.89 2.23 18.25
CA SER A 341 34.15 0.81 18.02
C SER A 341 33.18 0.22 17.01
N ASP A 342 33.64 -0.79 16.26
CA ASP A 342 32.86 -1.40 15.19
C ASP A 342 31.55 -2.02 15.66
N GLU A 343 31.50 -2.50 16.91
CA GLU A 343 30.35 -3.16 17.54
C GLU A 343 29.37 -2.19 18.21
N ALA A 344 29.72 -0.91 18.33
CA ALA A 344 28.85 0.10 18.93
C ALA A 344 27.57 0.25 18.11
N ILE A 345 26.43 0.35 18.79
CA ILE A 345 25.13 0.51 18.16
C ILE A 345 24.86 1.99 17.95
N ILE A 346 24.46 2.34 16.73
CA ILE A 346 24.11 3.72 16.39
C ILE A 346 22.72 4.03 16.95
N VAL A 347 22.64 5.09 17.73
CA VAL A 347 21.39 5.56 18.36
C VAL A 347 20.87 6.84 17.74
N GLU A 348 21.76 7.66 17.17
CA GLU A 348 21.42 8.90 16.49
C GLU A 348 22.24 9.06 15.20
N GLN A 349 21.67 9.75 14.23
CA GLN A 349 22.34 10.11 12.98
C GLN A 349 22.03 11.57 12.62
N GLU A 350 23.00 12.28 12.04
CA GLU A 350 22.83 13.65 11.55
C GLU A 350 23.43 13.79 10.13
N PRO A 351 22.66 14.28 9.14
CA PRO A 351 21.24 14.63 9.21
C PRO A 351 20.32 13.43 9.41
N GLU A 352 19.28 13.61 10.22
CA GLU A 352 18.31 12.55 10.50
C GLU A 352 17.48 12.20 9.25
N MET A 353 16.92 13.20 8.58
CA MET A 353 15.99 13.02 7.47
C MET A 353 16.70 12.62 6.18
N THR A 354 16.14 11.65 5.47
CA THR A 354 16.70 11.10 4.23
C THR A 354 16.96 12.16 3.17
N ILE A 355 16.07 13.14 2.99
CA ILE A 355 16.26 14.21 2.00
C ILE A 355 17.51 15.03 2.30
N TYR A 356 17.79 15.35 3.56
CA TYR A 356 19.00 16.08 3.95
C TYR A 356 20.24 15.18 3.88
N ALA A 357 20.16 13.96 4.42
CA ALA A 357 21.24 12.98 4.34
C ALA A 357 21.63 12.67 2.88
N SER A 358 20.69 12.69 1.95
CA SER A 358 20.95 12.45 0.52
C SER A 358 21.78 13.56 -0.13
N LYS A 359 21.79 14.77 0.43
CA LYS A 359 22.55 15.92 -0.06
C LYS A 359 23.95 16.00 0.54
N GLU A 360 24.12 15.52 1.77
CA GLU A 360 25.41 15.54 2.45
C GLU A 360 26.36 14.44 1.97
N LYS A 361 27.66 14.71 1.90
CA LYS A 361 28.64 13.65 1.59
C LYS A 361 28.99 12.79 2.81
N GLU A 362 28.86 13.38 3.98
CA GLU A 362 29.24 12.80 5.26
C GLU A 362 28.01 12.73 6.17
N ILE A 363 27.82 11.59 6.83
CA ILE A 363 26.75 11.37 7.81
C ILE A 363 27.39 11.12 9.16
N GLU A 364 27.04 11.92 10.15
CA GLU A 364 27.48 11.74 11.53
C GLU A 364 26.62 10.67 12.21
N THR A 365 27.26 9.75 12.93
CA THR A 365 26.59 8.65 13.62
C THR A 365 27.10 8.52 15.05
N LEU A 366 26.19 8.67 16.01
CA LEU A 366 26.48 8.54 17.44
C LEU A 366 26.35 7.07 17.85
N GLY A 367 27.48 6.45 18.18
CA GLY A 367 27.52 5.08 18.69
C GLY A 367 27.46 5.02 20.21
N VAL A 368 26.78 4.01 20.74
CA VAL A 368 26.84 3.65 22.16
C VAL A 368 27.15 2.15 22.33
N PRO A 369 27.73 1.75 23.47
CA PRO A 369 27.93 0.33 23.78
C PRO A 369 26.64 -0.48 23.69
N ARG A 370 26.73 -1.71 23.18
CA ARG A 370 25.56 -2.58 22.94
C ARG A 370 24.76 -2.87 24.22
N ASP A 371 25.44 -2.95 25.36
CA ASP A 371 24.84 -3.15 26.68
C ASP A 371 24.13 -1.90 27.25
N ARG A 372 24.28 -0.75 26.58
CA ARG A 372 23.52 0.49 26.87
C ARG A 372 22.29 0.68 25.95
N VAL A 373 21.96 -0.31 25.12
CA VAL A 373 20.73 -0.33 24.29
C VAL A 373 19.83 -1.48 24.74
N PHE A 374 18.75 -1.14 25.44
CA PHE A 374 17.99 -2.12 26.21
C PHE A 374 16.82 -2.73 25.45
N PRO A 375 16.68 -4.07 25.42
CA PRO A 375 15.54 -4.74 24.82
C PRO A 375 14.30 -4.70 25.72
N LEU A 376 13.15 -4.45 25.10
CA LEU A 376 11.84 -4.59 25.74
C LEU A 376 10.83 -5.28 24.82
N THR A 377 9.85 -5.93 25.42
CA THR A 377 8.68 -6.49 24.74
C THR A 377 7.55 -5.49 24.70
N MET A 378 6.67 -5.66 23.71
CA MET A 378 5.43 -4.90 23.54
C MET A 378 4.31 -5.89 23.24
N ASP A 379 3.13 -5.66 23.80
CA ASP A 379 1.94 -6.49 23.58
C ASP A 379 0.87 -5.70 22.80
N PRO A 380 0.97 -5.62 21.45
CA PRO A 380 0.03 -4.86 20.64
C PRO A 380 -1.37 -5.52 20.55
N GLU A 381 -1.52 -6.78 20.95
CA GLU A 381 -2.83 -7.45 20.96
C GLU A 381 -3.62 -7.06 22.19
N ALA A 382 -2.98 -7.06 23.37
CA ALA A 382 -3.65 -6.72 24.62
C ALA A 382 -3.65 -5.21 24.92
N SER A 383 -2.73 -4.44 24.35
CA SER A 383 -2.61 -2.99 24.60
C SER A 383 -2.22 -2.20 23.34
N PRO A 384 -3.05 -2.26 22.27
CA PRO A 384 -2.76 -1.62 20.99
C PRO A 384 -2.52 -0.11 21.09
N TRP A 385 -3.34 0.62 21.88
CA TRP A 385 -3.23 2.08 21.99
C TRP A 385 -2.02 2.49 22.82
N THR A 386 -1.71 1.73 23.87
CA THR A 386 -0.51 1.94 24.72
C THR A 386 0.78 1.70 23.93
N VAL A 387 0.84 0.62 23.14
CA VAL A 387 1.99 0.34 22.25
C VAL A 387 2.14 1.44 21.21
N ARG A 388 1.04 1.89 20.61
CA ARG A 388 1.06 2.98 19.63
C ARG A 388 1.57 4.29 20.24
N TYR A 389 1.06 4.65 21.42
CA TYR A 389 1.51 5.82 22.17
C TYR A 389 3.00 5.74 22.48
N PHE A 390 3.45 4.61 23.03
CA PHE A 390 4.85 4.38 23.38
C PHE A 390 5.77 4.58 22.20
N ARG A 391 5.46 3.95 21.05
CA ARG A 391 6.27 4.07 19.84
C ARG A 391 6.37 5.51 19.35
N LYS A 392 5.27 6.25 19.41
CA LYS A 392 5.22 7.64 18.97
C LYS A 392 6.03 8.57 19.87
N VAL A 393 5.93 8.41 21.19
CA VAL A 393 6.68 9.24 22.16
C VAL A 393 8.18 8.92 22.12
N THR A 394 8.54 7.65 21.95
CA THR A 394 9.94 7.21 21.93
C THR A 394 10.61 7.31 20.55
N GLY A 395 9.83 7.60 19.50
CA GLY A 395 10.29 7.61 18.10
C GLY A 395 10.45 6.24 17.45
N MET A 396 10.06 5.15 18.13
CA MET A 396 10.11 3.79 17.59
C MET A 396 9.09 3.51 16.47
N ASP A 397 8.20 4.46 16.17
CA ASP A 397 7.31 4.39 15.01
C ASP A 397 8.03 4.70 13.70
N HIS A 398 9.16 5.41 13.74
CA HIS A 398 9.97 5.74 12.56
C HIS A 398 11.43 5.26 12.67
N LYS A 399 11.93 4.91 13.86
CA LYS A 399 13.31 4.43 14.07
C LYS A 399 13.33 3.07 14.78
N PRO A 400 14.36 2.23 14.55
CA PRO A 400 14.47 0.94 15.24
C PRO A 400 14.91 1.07 16.71
N ILE A 401 15.57 2.18 17.07
CA ILE A 401 15.94 2.54 18.44
C ILE A 401 15.08 3.72 18.87
N GLY A 402 14.49 3.63 20.05
CA GLY A 402 13.77 4.71 20.69
C GLY A 402 14.53 5.31 21.86
N THR A 403 14.07 6.48 22.30
CA THR A 403 14.63 7.22 23.43
C THR A 403 13.59 7.42 24.51
N MET A 404 13.96 7.17 25.76
CA MET A 404 13.15 7.47 26.94
C MET A 404 13.94 8.43 27.84
N LYS A 405 13.42 9.62 28.08
CA LYS A 405 14.05 10.60 28.98
C LYS A 405 13.60 10.36 30.41
N VAL A 406 14.56 10.19 31.33
CA VAL A 406 14.27 9.91 32.74
C VAL A 406 13.57 11.11 33.36
N HIS A 407 12.39 10.87 33.92
CA HIS A 407 11.62 11.91 34.61
C HIS A 407 11.97 11.97 36.08
N PHE A 408 12.05 10.82 36.75
CA PHE A 408 12.37 10.78 38.17
C PHE A 408 12.93 9.41 38.58
N THR A 409 14.05 9.44 39.29
CA THR A 409 14.67 8.23 39.87
C THR A 409 15.64 8.61 40.99
N PHE A 410 15.73 7.77 42.02
CA PHE A 410 16.77 7.83 43.05
C PHE A 410 17.01 6.44 43.65
N GLU A 411 18.12 6.27 44.38
CA GLU A 411 18.52 4.99 44.97
C GLU A 411 17.46 4.44 45.94
N GLY A 412 17.01 3.21 45.71
CA GLY A 412 15.97 2.56 46.51
C GLY A 412 14.53 2.84 46.08
N MET A 413 14.29 3.58 44.98
CA MET A 413 12.94 3.66 44.42
C MET A 413 12.48 2.31 43.86
N PRO A 414 11.20 1.93 44.06
CA PRO A 414 10.66 0.67 43.56
C PRO A 414 10.37 0.67 42.05
N MET A 415 10.59 1.81 41.37
CA MET A 415 10.37 2.00 39.93
C MET A 415 11.21 3.18 39.41
N ILE A 416 11.43 3.22 38.11
CA ILE A 416 11.98 4.37 37.37
C ILE A 416 10.92 4.87 36.41
N THR A 417 10.75 6.20 36.33
CA THR A 417 9.76 6.84 35.46
C THR A 417 10.42 7.72 34.41
N PHE A 418 9.70 7.88 33.29
CA PHE A 418 10.18 8.56 32.10
C PHE A 418 9.14 9.54 31.60
N GLU A 419 9.62 10.64 31.03
CA GLU A 419 8.78 11.69 30.48
C GLU A 419 7.89 11.14 29.37
N GLY A 420 6.60 11.47 29.44
CA GLY A 420 5.64 11.19 28.39
C GLY A 420 5.07 12.47 27.79
N ASP A 421 4.17 12.31 26.83
CA ASP A 421 3.35 13.39 26.29
C ASP A 421 1.89 13.29 26.82
N PRO A 422 1.45 14.22 27.69
CA PRO A 422 0.11 14.20 28.26
C PRO A 422 -0.99 14.63 27.27
N LYS A 423 -0.65 15.29 26.16
CA LYS A 423 -1.59 15.62 25.09
C LYS A 423 -1.88 14.39 24.23
N LEU A 424 -0.84 13.65 23.86
CA LEU A 424 -1.01 12.38 23.14
C LEU A 424 -1.69 11.31 24.01
N ALA A 425 -1.52 11.37 25.33
CA ALA A 425 -2.17 10.44 26.26
C ALA A 425 -3.62 10.82 26.61
N ALA A 426 -4.16 11.92 26.06
CA ALA A 426 -5.52 12.36 26.36
C ALA A 426 -6.58 11.32 25.95
N ASP A 427 -6.33 10.59 24.86
CA ASP A 427 -7.19 9.53 24.34
C ASP A 427 -6.64 8.12 24.68
N LEU A 428 -5.73 8.01 25.66
CA LEU A 428 -5.20 6.73 26.11
C LEU A 428 -6.15 6.11 27.13
N TYR A 429 -7.22 5.47 26.66
CA TYR A 429 -8.20 4.77 27.49
C TYR A 429 -7.56 3.62 28.28
N PRO A 430 -8.17 3.20 29.41
CA PRO A 430 -7.74 2.01 30.13
C PRO A 430 -7.71 0.77 29.22
N GLU A 431 -6.54 0.10 29.18
CA GLU A 431 -6.31 -1.18 28.50
C GLU A 431 -5.93 -2.25 29.53
N ARG A 432 -5.25 -3.33 29.10
CA ARG A 432 -4.76 -4.38 30.01
C ARG A 432 -3.90 -3.77 31.11
N THR A 433 -4.16 -4.21 32.35
CA THR A 433 -3.39 -3.85 33.54
C THR A 433 -2.73 -5.08 34.17
N PHE A 434 -1.99 -4.89 35.26
CA PHE A 434 -1.44 -5.98 36.06
C PHE A 434 -2.51 -6.58 36.96
N GLU A 435 -2.50 -7.90 37.09
CA GLU A 435 -3.46 -8.64 37.91
C GLU A 435 -2.78 -9.14 39.18
N GLY A 436 -3.23 -8.65 40.34
CA GLY A 436 -2.74 -9.05 41.66
C GLY A 436 -1.36 -8.51 42.02
N ARG A 437 -0.35 -8.66 41.16
CA ARG A 437 1.01 -8.16 41.43
C ARG A 437 1.72 -7.68 40.17
N SER A 438 2.19 -6.44 40.23
CA SER A 438 3.19 -5.87 39.31
C SER A 438 4.57 -6.43 39.67
N VAL A 439 5.29 -6.98 38.70
CA VAL A 439 6.59 -7.64 38.94
C VAL A 439 7.75 -6.83 38.38
N ARG A 440 8.97 -7.09 38.87
CA ARG A 440 10.19 -6.45 38.37
C ARG A 440 10.31 -6.64 36.86
N GLY A 441 10.62 -5.55 36.16
CA GLY A 441 10.71 -5.47 34.71
C GLY A 441 9.39 -5.23 33.99
N ASP A 442 8.25 -5.16 34.68
CA ASP A 442 7.01 -4.72 34.01
C ASP A 442 7.15 -3.27 33.54
N VAL A 443 6.70 -3.01 32.32
CA VAL A 443 6.70 -1.68 31.70
C VAL A 443 5.27 -1.26 31.49
N ALA A 444 4.92 -0.05 31.92
CA ALA A 444 3.57 0.47 31.82
C ALA A 444 3.53 1.97 31.54
N ILE A 445 2.33 2.44 31.20
CA ILE A 445 2.03 3.83 30.93
C ILE A 445 0.78 4.22 31.72
N THR A 446 0.81 5.40 32.32
CA THR A 446 -0.34 5.95 33.02
C THR A 446 -1.40 6.38 32.00
N ASN A 447 -2.62 5.86 32.13
CA ASN A 447 -3.72 6.12 31.20
C ASN A 447 -4.48 7.43 31.54
N MET A 448 -5.46 7.78 30.72
CA MET A 448 -6.21 9.04 30.82
C MET A 448 -7.02 9.21 32.12
N SER A 449 -7.22 8.14 32.90
CA SER A 449 -7.99 8.20 34.15
C SER A 449 -7.26 8.88 35.30
N ARG A 450 -5.95 9.14 35.16
CA ARG A 450 -5.11 9.72 36.20
C ARG A 450 -4.48 11.06 35.77
N PRO A 451 -4.11 11.94 36.71
CA PRO A 451 -3.50 13.23 36.39
C PRO A 451 -2.18 13.14 35.61
N GLN A 452 -1.34 12.15 35.93
CA GLN A 452 -0.02 11.93 35.30
C GLN A 452 -0.10 11.11 34.01
N ARG A 453 -1.18 11.28 33.23
CA ARG A 453 -1.40 10.53 31.98
C ARG A 453 -0.22 10.68 31.02
N GLY A 454 0.20 9.56 30.45
CA GLY A 454 1.33 9.47 29.54
C GLY A 454 2.66 9.17 30.22
N LEU A 455 2.78 9.29 31.54
CA LEU A 455 4.00 8.91 32.26
C LEU A 455 4.32 7.44 31.99
N MET A 456 5.56 7.17 31.57
CA MET A 456 6.03 5.80 31.33
C MET A 456 6.85 5.34 32.53
N GLY A 457 6.80 4.04 32.84
CA GLY A 457 7.50 3.51 34.01
C GLY A 457 7.95 2.07 33.85
N ILE A 458 9.05 1.74 34.51
CA ILE A 458 9.60 0.39 34.61
C ILE A 458 9.68 0.00 36.08
N ARG A 459 9.11 -1.14 36.43
CA ARG A 459 9.09 -1.63 37.81
C ARG A 459 10.44 -2.23 38.21
N LEU A 460 10.99 -1.79 39.34
CA LEU A 460 12.23 -2.31 39.91
C LEU A 460 11.96 -3.30 41.05
N GLU A 461 10.89 -3.11 41.82
CA GLU A 461 10.51 -4.00 42.93
C GLU A 461 9.03 -4.36 42.87
N GLY A 462 8.69 -5.66 42.91
CA GLY A 462 7.30 -6.08 42.68
C GLY A 462 6.34 -5.62 43.80
N SER A 463 5.15 -5.14 43.43
CA SER A 463 4.11 -4.65 44.35
C SER A 463 2.73 -5.19 43.98
N GLU A 464 1.90 -5.44 44.98
CA GLU A 464 0.50 -5.86 44.80
C GLU A 464 -0.46 -4.68 44.59
N GLU A 465 -0.05 -3.48 45.00
CA GLU A 465 -0.88 -2.28 45.00
C GLU A 465 -0.57 -1.34 43.83
N PHE A 466 0.72 -1.16 43.51
CA PHE A 466 1.16 -0.13 42.57
C PHE A 466 1.87 -0.70 41.33
N GLY A 467 1.55 -0.12 40.17
CA GLY A 467 2.12 -0.45 38.89
C GLY A 467 3.53 0.14 38.64
N PRO A 468 4.08 -0.06 37.43
CA PRO A 468 5.37 0.49 37.04
C PRO A 468 5.46 2.04 37.02
N THR A 469 4.32 2.73 36.96
CA THR A 469 4.25 4.20 36.96
C THR A 469 3.87 4.79 38.32
N GLY A 470 3.65 3.94 39.34
CA GLY A 470 3.20 4.36 40.66
C GLY A 470 1.69 4.47 40.81
N GLU A 471 0.94 4.21 39.74
CA GLU A 471 -0.52 4.22 39.75
C GLU A 471 -1.09 2.85 40.11
N GLU A 472 -2.29 2.83 40.67
CA GLU A 472 -3.08 1.61 40.91
C GLU A 472 -3.50 0.93 39.60
N PRO A 473 -3.99 -0.33 39.61
CA PRO A 473 -4.38 -1.04 38.39
C PRO A 473 -5.30 -0.27 37.44
N PRO A 474 -6.35 0.46 37.89
CA PRO A 474 -7.24 1.20 36.98
C PRO A 474 -6.53 2.31 36.18
N GLY A 475 -5.43 2.85 36.71
CA GLY A 475 -4.66 3.93 36.09
C GLY A 475 -3.48 3.46 35.23
N THR A 476 -3.21 2.16 35.21
CA THR A 476 -1.98 1.58 34.64
C THR A 476 -2.30 0.73 33.41
N ASN A 477 -1.81 1.12 32.25
CA ASN A 477 -1.83 0.26 31.06
C ASN A 477 -0.47 -0.43 30.91
N LEU A 478 -0.45 -1.76 30.89
CA LEU A 478 0.77 -2.54 30.65
C LEU A 478 1.17 -2.42 29.17
N LEU A 479 2.44 -2.10 28.94
CA LEU A 479 3.04 -2.11 27.61
C LEU A 479 3.60 -3.50 27.26
N GLY A 480 4.29 -4.10 28.23
CA GLY A 480 5.11 -5.29 28.05
C GLY A 480 6.13 -5.42 29.16
N ARG A 481 7.32 -5.94 28.85
CA ARG A 481 8.38 -6.19 29.84
C ARG A 481 9.75 -5.76 29.35
N PHE A 482 10.54 -5.23 30.26
CA PHE A 482 11.96 -5.00 30.10
C PHE A 482 12.70 -6.33 30.18
N VAL A 483 13.49 -6.64 29.16
CA VAL A 483 14.23 -7.90 29.03
C VAL A 483 15.73 -7.71 29.26
N GLY A 484 16.18 -6.45 29.24
CA GLY A 484 17.57 -6.11 29.52
C GLY A 484 17.96 -6.27 30.99
N ASP A 485 19.22 -5.96 31.27
CA ASP A 485 19.74 -5.89 32.63
C ASP A 485 19.30 -4.56 33.29
N LEU A 486 18.37 -4.65 34.24
CA LEU A 486 17.87 -3.49 34.99
C LEU A 486 18.94 -2.89 35.89
N ASP A 487 19.88 -3.67 36.40
CA ASP A 487 20.93 -3.15 37.26
C ASP A 487 21.93 -2.36 36.42
N ALA A 488 22.24 -2.83 35.21
CA ALA A 488 23.04 -2.08 34.23
C ALA A 488 22.35 -0.77 33.80
N LEU A 489 21.02 -0.80 33.60
CA LEU A 489 20.23 0.42 33.32
C LEU A 489 20.35 1.44 34.46
N MET A 490 20.22 0.99 35.70
CA MET A 490 20.24 1.85 36.89
C MET A 490 21.65 2.35 37.25
N THR A 491 22.70 1.77 36.67
CA THR A 491 24.07 2.13 36.97
C THR A 491 24.42 3.51 36.41
N GLY A 492 24.48 4.49 37.32
CA GLY A 492 24.87 5.87 37.03
C GLY A 492 23.77 6.73 36.42
N ILE A 493 22.52 6.27 36.45
CA ILE A 493 21.38 6.98 35.86
C ILE A 493 20.90 8.12 36.77
N SER A 494 20.61 9.27 36.17
CA SER A 494 20.12 10.48 36.84
C SER A 494 18.88 11.04 36.13
N GLU A 495 18.18 11.95 36.81
CA GLU A 495 17.08 12.70 36.20
C GLU A 495 17.54 13.46 34.96
N GLY A 496 16.77 13.37 33.87
CA GLY A 496 17.08 14.00 32.58
C GLY A 496 17.92 13.16 31.63
N ASP A 497 18.48 12.03 32.07
CA ASP A 497 19.27 11.14 31.21
C ASP A 497 18.41 10.48 30.12
N ILE A 498 19.06 10.12 29.00
CA ILE A 498 18.43 9.43 27.88
C ILE A 498 18.74 7.93 27.96
N VAL A 499 17.68 7.13 27.95
CA VAL A 499 17.76 5.67 27.85
C VAL A 499 17.39 5.23 26.45
N TYR A 500 18.27 4.45 25.83
CA TYR A 500 18.05 3.88 24.50
C TYR A 500 17.40 2.51 24.60
N ILE A 501 16.33 2.33 23.85
CA ILE A 501 15.51 1.12 23.86
C ILE A 501 15.33 0.54 22.48
N ARG A 502 15.13 -0.77 22.41
CA ARG A 502 14.77 -1.47 21.17
C ARG A 502 13.78 -2.59 21.43
N ARG A 503 13.17 -3.08 20.35
CA ARG A 503 12.36 -4.29 20.41
C ARG A 503 13.24 -5.49 20.77
N ALA A 504 12.78 -6.30 21.72
CA ALA A 504 13.41 -7.58 22.04
C ALA A 504 13.27 -8.54 20.85
N THR A 505 14.34 -9.27 20.57
CA THR A 505 14.35 -10.36 19.59
C THR A 505 13.63 -11.59 20.14
N PRO A 506 13.11 -12.50 19.30
CA PRO A 506 12.45 -13.72 19.77
C PRO A 506 13.33 -14.57 20.71
N GLU A 507 14.65 -14.54 20.52
CA GLU A 507 15.63 -15.27 21.33
C GLU A 507 15.77 -14.68 22.74
N GLU A 508 15.70 -13.36 22.87
CA GLU A 508 15.76 -12.65 24.16
C GLU A 508 14.46 -12.82 24.96
N VAL A 509 13.33 -12.97 24.27
CA VAL A 509 12.03 -13.22 24.89
C VAL A 509 11.88 -14.69 25.35
N ALA A 510 12.64 -15.62 24.76
CA ALA A 510 12.64 -17.00 25.18
C ALA A 510 13.19 -17.10 26.62
N PRO A 511 12.54 -17.86 27.52
CA PRO A 511 13.02 -17.99 28.90
C PRO A 511 14.44 -18.53 28.88
N LEU A 512 15.39 -17.76 29.46
CA LEU A 512 16.77 -18.16 29.69
C LEU A 512 16.75 -19.55 30.31
N LYS A 513 17.08 -20.59 29.52
CA LYS A 513 17.31 -21.93 30.06
C LYS A 513 18.45 -21.77 31.06
N ALA A 514 18.14 -21.88 32.35
CA ALA A 514 19.09 -21.77 33.43
C ALA A 514 20.36 -22.57 33.07
N LYS A 515 21.48 -21.89 32.88
CA LYS A 515 22.79 -22.53 32.81
C LYS A 515 22.99 -23.25 34.13
N ARG A 516 22.70 -24.56 34.15
CA ARG A 516 23.03 -25.41 35.28
C ARG A 516 24.54 -25.30 35.52
N PRO A 517 25.00 -25.04 36.75
CA PRO A 517 26.43 -25.04 37.04
C PRO A 517 26.98 -26.43 36.71
N VAL A 518 28.11 -26.44 36.00
CA VAL A 518 28.87 -27.65 35.69
C VAL A 518 29.30 -28.28 37.01
N LYS A 519 28.63 -29.36 37.42
CA LYS A 519 29.13 -30.24 38.48
C LYS A 519 30.35 -30.98 37.92
N THR A 520 31.52 -30.66 38.43
CA THR A 520 32.71 -31.50 38.38
C THR A 520 32.35 -32.88 38.95
N LYS A 521 32.53 -33.92 38.13
CA LYS A 521 32.41 -35.32 38.54
C LYS A 521 33.77 -35.80 39.05
N GLU A 522 33.91 -35.96 40.36
CA GLU A 522 34.78 -36.99 40.92
C GLU A 522 34.03 -38.33 40.86
N GLY A 523 34.72 -39.40 40.46
CA GLY A 523 34.14 -40.72 40.22
C GLY A 523 34.78 -41.83 41.05
N GLY A 524 33.97 -42.87 41.31
CA GLY A 524 34.35 -44.22 41.77
C GLY A 524 34.37 -44.36 43.30
N GLU A 525 33.73 -45.33 43.97
CA GLU A 525 33.23 -46.66 43.60
C GLU A 525 32.11 -47.12 44.57
N LYS A 526 31.21 -48.01 44.12
CA LYS A 526 30.15 -48.68 44.93
C LYS A 526 30.64 -50.07 45.40
N PRO A 527 29.93 -50.80 46.30
CA PRO A 527 28.86 -51.70 45.81
C PRO A 527 27.67 -52.03 46.75
N LYS A 528 26.48 -52.10 46.11
CA LYS A 528 25.40 -53.11 46.15
C LYS A 528 24.81 -53.65 47.48
N LYS A 529 23.47 -53.57 47.58
CA LYS A 529 22.46 -54.65 47.75
C LYS A 529 21.07 -53.96 47.83
N ALA A 530 19.89 -54.53 47.62
CA ALA A 530 19.30 -55.62 46.84
C ALA A 530 17.76 -55.42 47.01
N LYS A 531 16.94 -55.65 45.98
CA LYS A 531 15.45 -55.51 46.02
C LYS A 531 14.79 -56.64 46.83
N PRO A 532 13.50 -56.53 47.22
CA PRO A 532 12.38 -57.01 46.35
C PRO A 532 11.15 -56.06 46.35
N GLN A 533 10.44 -55.79 45.23
CA GLN A 533 9.28 -56.52 44.66
C GLN A 533 8.24 -56.96 45.71
N ALA A 534 6.91 -56.86 45.58
CA ALA A 534 5.94 -56.33 44.61
C ALA A 534 4.54 -56.54 45.25
N ALA A 535 3.50 -55.78 44.88
CA ALA A 535 2.13 -56.33 44.68
C ALA A 535 1.11 -55.23 44.28
N LYS A 536 0.39 -55.51 43.19
CA LYS A 536 -0.82 -54.83 42.70
C LYS A 536 -2.08 -55.38 43.38
N LYS A 537 -3.14 -54.57 43.50
CA LYS A 537 -4.59 -54.92 43.35
C LYS A 537 -5.39 -53.60 43.41
N ALA A 538 -6.01 -53.12 42.33
CA ALA A 538 -7.28 -53.51 41.67
C ALA A 538 -8.52 -52.71 42.18
N LYS A 539 -9.11 -51.96 41.23
CA LYS A 539 -10.44 -51.29 41.06
C LYS A 539 -11.63 -51.92 41.84
N ALA A 540 -12.77 -51.30 42.15
CA ALA A 540 -13.47 -49.99 42.04
C ALA A 540 -14.78 -50.14 42.91
N PRO A 541 -15.95 -49.44 42.78
CA PRO A 541 -16.33 -48.15 42.14
C PRO A 541 -17.32 -47.25 42.96
N THR A 542 -17.64 -46.07 42.40
CA THR A 542 -18.91 -45.29 42.43
C THR A 542 -19.53 -44.76 43.73
N LYS A 543 -19.79 -43.43 43.76
CA LYS A 543 -21.16 -42.86 43.72
C LYS A 543 -21.17 -41.34 43.48
N ARG A 544 -22.06 -40.92 42.55
CA ARG A 544 -22.55 -39.55 42.33
C ARG A 544 -23.60 -39.21 43.39
N SER A 545 -23.67 -37.94 43.79
CA SER A 545 -24.94 -37.26 44.10
C SER A 545 -24.79 -35.75 43.92
N LYS A 546 -25.91 -35.14 43.54
CA LYS A 546 -26.14 -33.90 42.78
C LYS A 546 -26.42 -32.69 43.70
N PRO A 547 -26.64 -31.48 43.12
CA PRO A 547 -26.61 -30.16 43.79
C PRO A 547 -28.00 -29.59 44.12
N LYS A 548 -28.04 -28.39 44.72
CA LYS A 548 -29.04 -27.30 44.65
C LYS A 548 -28.48 -26.10 45.44
N GLU A 549 -28.23 -24.91 44.87
CA GLU A 549 -29.18 -23.80 44.59
C GLU A 549 -30.09 -23.46 45.77
N ASP A 550 -29.80 -22.33 46.43
CA ASP A 550 -30.55 -21.06 46.33
C ASP A 550 -29.56 -19.87 46.40
#